data_AF-H6BN23-F1
#
_entry.id   AF-H6BN23-F1
#
_cell.length_a   1.000
_cell.length_b   1.000
_cell.length_c   1.000
_cell.angle_alpha   90.00
_cell.angle_beta   90.00
_cell.angle_gamma   90.00
#
_symmetry.space_group_name_H-M   'P 1'
#
loop_
_entity.id
_entity.type
_entity.pdbx_description
1 polymer ?
#
loop_
_entity_poly.entity_id
_entity_poly.type
_entity_poly.pdbx_seq_one_letter_code
_entity_poly.pdbx_strand_id
1 'polypeptide(L)'
;MGSSSSKVAGRAAGAARRQYPSTSSITNTGASTTPNIQPCPEPQSSPSAQVHPDPTVSSPAETRSEHVELDGRDPQFDSALRKIGPAKAPTSWNGRPVEDAFPTSSQPMQPGRNIFPSSAQNPAIMLVEARERINKRWEEELDNQGKRAFTGRTLVTAKDIKEVLTLRDEVGKPSSEIEKQMQLKPGILDQLVPKRVVANA
;
A
#
# COMPACT_ATOMS: atom_id res chain seq x y z
N MET A 1 -28.41 -33.81 44.05
CA MET A 1 -29.02 -32.59 43.47
C MET A 1 -28.61 -32.58 41.99
N GLY A 2 -29.29 -33.24 41.04
CA GLY A 2 -30.62 -32.98 40.46
C GLY A 2 -30.39 -32.69 38.96
N SER A 3 -30.43 -33.69 38.06
CA SER A 3 -31.57 -34.19 37.24
C SER A 3 -31.89 -33.42 35.94
N SER A 4 -31.80 -34.16 34.83
CA SER A 4 -32.68 -34.18 33.65
C SER A 4 -32.58 -33.16 32.49
N SER A 5 -32.27 -33.76 31.34
CA SER A 5 -32.60 -33.47 29.93
C SER A 5 -33.95 -32.80 29.65
N SER A 6 -34.04 -31.97 28.61
CA SER A 6 -35.24 -31.85 27.76
C SER A 6 -34.96 -31.16 26.41
N LYS A 7 -35.30 -31.88 25.33
CA LYS A 7 -35.42 -31.38 23.94
C LYS A 7 -36.66 -30.50 23.82
N VAL A 8 -36.60 -29.44 23.00
CA VAL A 8 -37.75 -29.03 22.19
C VAL A 8 -37.24 -28.60 20.82
N ALA A 9 -37.67 -29.33 19.79
CA ALA A 9 -37.69 -28.85 18.41
C ALA A 9 -39.06 -28.16 18.19
N GLY A 10 -39.06 -26.96 17.62
CA GLY A 10 -40.26 -26.25 17.20
C GLY A 10 -40.02 -25.63 15.81
N ARG A 11 -40.78 -26.10 14.82
CA ARG A 11 -40.77 -25.59 13.44
C ARG A 11 -41.55 -24.28 13.34
N ALA A 12 -41.07 -23.33 12.54
CA ALA A 12 -41.93 -22.41 11.78
C ALA A 12 -41.14 -21.80 10.60
N ALA A 13 -41.71 -21.91 9.40
CA ALA A 13 -41.21 -21.29 8.19
C ALA A 13 -41.48 -19.77 8.24
N GLY A 14 -40.44 -18.98 8.00
CA GLY A 14 -40.52 -17.54 7.86
C GLY A 14 -39.22 -17.05 7.24
N ALA A 15 -39.31 -16.34 6.11
CA ALA A 15 -38.19 -15.89 5.31
C ALA A 15 -37.17 -15.09 6.12
N ALA A 16 -36.09 -15.74 6.55
CA ALA A 16 -34.94 -15.08 7.16
C ALA A 16 -34.14 -14.38 6.05
N ARG A 17 -34.47 -13.11 5.78
CA ARG A 17 -33.68 -12.22 4.94
C ARG A 17 -32.31 -12.08 5.61
N ARG A 18 -31.28 -12.68 5.02
CA ARG A 18 -29.89 -12.59 5.48
C ARG A 18 -29.47 -11.12 5.46
N GLN A 19 -29.42 -10.48 6.62
CA GLN A 19 -28.82 -9.15 6.78
C GLN A 19 -27.31 -9.33 6.97
N TYR A 20 -26.54 -8.86 6.01
CA TYR A 20 -25.10 -8.71 6.14
C TYR A 20 -24.80 -7.39 6.89
N PRO A 21 -23.77 -7.33 7.75
CA PRO A 21 -23.36 -6.08 8.35
C PRO A 21 -22.92 -5.10 7.26
N SER A 22 -23.52 -3.91 7.24
CA SER A 22 -23.07 -2.80 6.39
C SER A 22 -21.69 -2.34 6.85
N THR A 23 -20.74 -2.29 5.93
CA THR A 23 -19.40 -1.74 6.19
C THR A 23 -19.52 -0.27 6.61
N SER A 24 -19.00 0.08 7.78
CA SER A 24 -18.90 1.46 8.24
C SER A 24 -18.03 2.25 7.26
N SER A 25 -18.59 3.23 6.56
CA SER A 25 -17.83 4.23 5.84
C SER A 25 -16.97 5.00 6.83
N ILE A 26 -15.64 4.97 6.66
CA ILE A 26 -14.69 5.79 7.43
C ILE A 26 -14.95 7.26 7.07
N THR A 27 -15.60 8.00 7.96
CA THR A 27 -15.65 9.46 7.93
C THR A 27 -14.35 9.97 8.57
N ASN A 28 -13.46 10.49 7.73
CA ASN A 28 -12.26 11.19 8.17
C ASN A 28 -12.67 12.60 8.61
N THR A 29 -13.00 12.80 9.88
CA THR A 29 -13.23 14.15 10.44
C THR A 29 -11.96 14.65 11.11
N GLY A 30 -11.17 15.40 10.35
CA GLY A 30 -10.23 16.37 10.90
C GLY A 30 -10.98 17.48 11.64
N ALA A 31 -10.42 17.92 12.77
CA ALA A 31 -11.01 18.92 13.65
C ALA A 31 -11.01 20.32 13.02
N SER A 32 -12.17 20.97 13.01
CA SER A 32 -12.29 22.43 12.82
C SER A 32 -13.49 22.96 13.60
N THR A 33 -13.18 23.91 14.47
CA THR A 33 -14.06 24.68 15.36
C THR A 33 -15.13 25.49 14.59
N THR A 34 -16.38 25.43 15.06
CA THR A 34 -17.48 26.37 14.74
C THR A 34 -17.39 27.61 15.66
N PRO A 35 -18.09 28.75 15.43
CA PRO A 35 -19.41 28.87 14.77
C PRO A 35 -19.66 30.10 13.86
N ASN A 36 -20.69 30.03 12.99
CA ASN A 36 -21.91 30.86 13.03
C ASN A 36 -22.73 30.71 11.72
N ILE A 37 -24.04 30.81 11.84
CA ILE A 37 -25.09 30.48 10.87
C ILE A 37 -25.44 31.69 10.00
N GLN A 38 -25.53 31.51 8.68
CA GLN A 38 -26.44 32.29 7.80
C GLN A 38 -26.78 31.48 6.52
N PRO A 39 -28.05 31.44 6.05
CA PRO A 39 -28.47 30.59 4.92
C PRO A 39 -28.51 31.35 3.58
N CYS A 40 -27.97 30.77 2.51
CA CYS A 40 -28.25 31.11 1.10
C CYS A 40 -27.70 30.01 0.14
N PRO A 41 -28.09 30.02 -1.15
CA PRO A 41 -29.05 29.13 -1.78
C PRO A 41 -28.44 27.84 -2.37
N GLU A 42 -29.30 26.90 -2.77
CA GLU A 42 -28.96 25.63 -3.42
C GLU A 42 -28.02 25.81 -4.63
N PRO A 43 -26.84 25.16 -4.66
CA PRO A 43 -26.12 24.94 -5.89
C PRO A 43 -26.64 23.67 -6.57
N GLN A 44 -27.03 23.86 -7.83
CA GLN A 44 -27.41 22.82 -8.77
C GLN A 44 -26.38 21.68 -8.78
N SER A 45 -26.88 20.44 -8.85
CA SER A 45 -26.11 19.22 -8.98
C SER A 45 -25.13 19.25 -10.15
N SER A 46 -23.86 19.56 -9.88
CA SER A 46 -22.76 19.22 -10.78
C SER A 46 -22.48 17.72 -10.68
N PRO A 47 -22.33 16.98 -11.79
CA PRO A 47 -21.96 15.58 -11.73
C PRO A 47 -20.61 15.44 -11.04
N SER A 48 -20.49 14.42 -10.20
CA SER A 48 -19.29 14.09 -9.43
C SER A 48 -18.03 14.17 -10.28
N ALA A 49 -17.04 14.94 -9.81
CA ALA A 49 -15.70 14.94 -10.38
C ALA A 49 -15.15 13.51 -10.29
N GLN A 50 -15.25 12.77 -11.40
CA GLN A 50 -14.58 11.49 -11.56
C GLN A 50 -13.07 11.77 -11.60
N VAL A 51 -12.35 11.27 -10.61
CA VAL A 51 -10.88 11.37 -10.53
C VAL A 51 -10.19 10.64 -11.69
N HIS A 52 -10.92 9.78 -12.42
CA HIS A 52 -10.50 9.17 -13.67
C HIS A 52 -11.67 9.19 -14.67
N PRO A 53 -11.68 10.07 -15.68
CA PRO A 53 -12.64 9.96 -16.76
C PRO A 53 -12.36 8.67 -17.56
N ASP A 54 -13.41 7.90 -17.80
CA ASP A 54 -13.35 6.71 -18.66
C ASP A 54 -12.96 7.16 -20.09
N PRO A 55 -11.86 6.66 -20.69
CA PRO A 55 -11.38 7.11 -22.00
C PRO A 55 -12.36 6.82 -23.15
N THR A 56 -13.40 6.02 -22.90
CA THR A 56 -14.49 5.75 -23.84
C THR A 56 -15.62 6.78 -23.78
N VAL A 57 -15.73 7.53 -22.69
CA VAL A 57 -16.82 8.50 -22.44
C VAL A 57 -16.38 9.93 -22.73
N SER A 58 -15.07 10.19 -22.66
CA SER A 58 -14.49 11.48 -23.05
C SER A 58 -13.87 11.36 -24.43
N SER A 59 -14.65 11.64 -25.48
CA SER A 59 -14.07 11.93 -26.79
C SER A 59 -13.03 13.05 -26.65
N PRO A 60 -11.92 13.02 -27.40
CA PRO A 60 -10.96 14.11 -27.37
C PRO A 60 -11.72 15.40 -27.69
N ALA A 61 -11.78 16.31 -26.71
CA ALA A 61 -12.44 17.59 -26.90
C ALA A 61 -11.74 18.30 -28.08
N GLU A 62 -12.50 18.56 -29.16
CA GLU A 62 -11.97 19.28 -30.32
C GLU A 62 -11.56 20.71 -29.96
N THR A 63 -12.12 21.25 -28.87
CA THR A 63 -11.83 22.56 -28.31
C THR A 63 -11.00 22.44 -27.04
N ARG A 64 -9.92 23.23 -26.98
CA ARG A 64 -9.11 23.37 -25.77
C ARG A 64 -9.88 24.20 -24.75
N SER A 65 -9.84 23.80 -23.49
CA SER A 65 -10.35 24.63 -22.41
C SER A 65 -9.38 25.81 -22.18
N GLU A 66 -9.89 26.92 -21.63
CA GLU A 66 -9.08 28.13 -21.36
C GLU A 66 -7.83 27.82 -20.51
N HIS A 67 -7.92 26.86 -19.58
CA HIS A 67 -6.80 26.44 -18.76
C HIS A 67 -5.71 25.74 -19.58
N VAL A 68 -6.09 24.90 -20.54
CA VAL A 68 -5.16 24.24 -21.46
C VAL A 68 -4.52 25.26 -22.41
N GLU A 69 -5.23 26.32 -22.78
CA GLU A 69 -4.66 27.42 -23.58
C GLU A 69 -3.65 28.26 -22.80
N LEU A 70 -3.87 28.49 -21.50
CA LEU A 70 -2.92 29.18 -20.64
C LEU A 70 -1.62 28.38 -20.49
N ASP A 71 -1.73 27.08 -20.19
CA ASP A 71 -0.57 26.19 -20.07
C ASP A 71 0.18 26.05 -21.39
N GLY A 72 -0.55 25.97 -22.52
CA GLY A 72 0.04 25.87 -23.86
C GLY A 72 0.73 27.14 -24.37
N ARG A 73 0.60 28.27 -23.66
CA ARG A 73 1.35 29.50 -23.95
C ARG A 73 2.57 29.68 -23.06
N ASP A 74 2.76 28.83 -22.05
CA ASP A 74 3.90 28.91 -21.14
C ASP A 74 5.16 28.26 -21.77
N PRO A 75 6.23 29.04 -22.06
CA PRO A 75 7.47 28.50 -22.62
C PRO A 75 8.17 27.51 -21.68
N GLN A 76 7.99 27.65 -20.36
CA GLN A 76 8.57 26.73 -19.39
C GLN A 76 7.88 25.36 -19.45
N PHE A 77 6.55 25.35 -19.59
CA PHE A 77 5.76 24.15 -19.78
C PHE A 77 6.15 23.42 -21.08
N ASP A 78 6.29 24.14 -22.18
CA ASP A 78 6.76 23.59 -23.46
C ASP A 78 8.16 22.95 -23.36
N SER A 79 9.07 23.59 -22.63
CA SER A 79 10.42 23.04 -22.40
C SER A 79 10.39 21.73 -21.60
N ALA A 80 9.48 21.63 -20.62
CA ALA A 80 9.28 20.43 -19.81
C ALA A 80 8.68 19.29 -20.64
N LEU A 81 7.69 19.56 -21.49
CA LEU A 81 7.12 18.57 -22.40
C LEU A 81 8.14 18.06 -23.41
N ARG A 82 9.00 18.93 -23.96
CA ARG A 82 10.13 18.51 -24.81
C ARG A 82 11.12 17.62 -24.08
N LYS A 83 11.35 17.85 -22.79
CA LYS A 83 12.25 17.04 -21.95
C LYS A 83 11.67 15.67 -21.63
N ILE A 84 10.35 15.57 -21.38
CA ILE A 84 9.66 14.33 -21.03
C ILE A 84 9.40 13.47 -22.28
N GLY A 85 9.06 14.11 -23.40
CA GLY A 85 8.71 13.45 -24.65
C GLY A 85 7.30 12.84 -24.62
N PRO A 86 6.89 12.18 -25.73
CA PRO A 86 5.58 11.53 -25.78
C PRO A 86 5.49 10.41 -24.74
N ALA A 87 4.36 10.35 -24.02
CA ALA A 87 4.08 9.28 -23.08
C ALA A 87 4.07 7.94 -23.84
N LYS A 88 5.04 7.07 -23.54
CA LYS A 88 5.00 5.68 -24.00
C LYS A 88 3.93 4.98 -23.17
N ALA A 89 2.96 4.36 -23.83
CA ALA A 89 2.05 3.44 -23.17
C ALA A 89 2.90 2.42 -22.37
N PRO A 90 2.48 2.00 -21.17
CA PRO A 90 3.23 1.03 -20.39
C PRO A 90 3.31 -0.27 -21.19
N THR A 91 4.42 -0.45 -21.91
CA THR A 91 4.86 -1.77 -22.31
C THR A 91 5.12 -2.48 -20.99
N SER A 92 4.41 -3.59 -20.76
CA SER A 92 4.64 -4.38 -19.55
C SER A 92 6.15 -4.63 -19.42
N TRP A 93 6.66 -4.67 -18.19
CA TRP A 93 8.10 -4.69 -17.85
C TRP A 93 8.91 -5.84 -18.50
N ASN A 94 8.27 -6.69 -19.31
CA ASN A 94 8.84 -7.84 -20.03
C ASN A 94 8.54 -7.82 -21.55
N GLY A 95 8.17 -6.69 -22.13
CA GLY A 95 7.93 -6.57 -23.59
C GLY A 95 6.70 -7.32 -24.09
N ARG A 96 5.74 -7.64 -23.22
CA ARG A 96 4.48 -8.31 -23.62
C ARG A 96 3.37 -7.27 -23.83
N PRO A 97 2.56 -7.39 -24.90
CA PRO A 97 1.37 -6.56 -25.08
C PRO A 97 0.40 -6.76 -23.91
N VAL A 98 -0.26 -5.68 -23.47
CA VAL A 98 -1.31 -5.69 -22.44
C VAL A 98 -2.51 -6.58 -22.84
N GLU A 99 -2.69 -6.80 -24.14
CA GLU A 99 -3.68 -7.73 -24.73
C GLU A 99 -3.58 -9.17 -24.20
N ASP A 100 -2.38 -9.59 -23.79
CA ASP A 100 -2.08 -10.96 -23.36
C ASP A 100 -2.36 -11.18 -21.86
N ALA A 101 -2.69 -10.10 -21.12
CA ALA A 101 -3.05 -10.15 -19.70
C ALA A 101 -4.52 -10.52 -19.47
N PHE A 102 -5.38 -10.36 -20.48
CA PHE A 102 -6.79 -10.72 -20.43
C PHE A 102 -7.17 -11.50 -21.69
N PRO A 103 -7.26 -12.83 -21.66
CA PRO A 103 -7.72 -13.59 -22.80
C PRO A 103 -9.18 -13.20 -23.10
N THR A 104 -9.40 -12.46 -24.19
CA THR A 104 -10.74 -12.30 -24.75
C THR A 104 -11.21 -13.65 -25.30
N SER A 105 -12.51 -13.94 -25.17
CA SER A 105 -13.16 -15.23 -25.48
C SER A 105 -12.97 -15.73 -26.92
N SER A 106 -12.37 -14.95 -27.81
CA SER A 106 -12.30 -15.21 -29.25
C SER A 106 -10.99 -15.84 -29.76
N GLN A 107 -10.01 -16.11 -28.89
CA GLN A 107 -8.76 -16.77 -29.32
C GLN A 107 -8.73 -18.28 -28.99
N PRO A 108 -8.31 -19.15 -29.93
CA PRO A 108 -8.19 -20.58 -29.67
C PRO A 108 -7.10 -20.84 -28.63
N MET A 109 -7.45 -21.58 -27.56
CA MET A 109 -6.52 -22.01 -26.51
C MET A 109 -5.33 -22.75 -27.15
N GLN A 110 -4.16 -22.15 -27.08
CA GLN A 110 -2.89 -22.82 -27.41
C GLN A 110 -2.63 -23.88 -26.33
N PRO A 111 -2.58 -25.18 -26.67
CA PRO A 111 -2.31 -26.23 -25.69
C PRO A 111 -0.86 -26.12 -25.21
N GLY A 112 -0.65 -25.60 -24.00
CA GLY A 112 0.67 -25.51 -23.36
C GLY A 112 0.99 -24.17 -22.68
N ARG A 113 0.21 -23.10 -22.90
CA ARG A 113 0.33 -21.87 -22.07
C ARG A 113 -0.49 -22.04 -20.80
N ASN A 114 0.18 -22.19 -19.66
CA ASN A 114 -0.46 -22.01 -18.35
C ASN A 114 -0.90 -20.54 -18.24
N ILE A 115 -2.21 -20.31 -18.38
CA ILE A 115 -2.87 -19.00 -18.28
C ILE A 115 -2.91 -18.54 -16.80
N PHE A 116 -2.74 -19.46 -15.87
CA PHE A 116 -2.66 -19.16 -14.45
C PHE A 116 -1.24 -18.77 -14.07
N PRO A 117 -1.05 -17.68 -13.32
CA PRO A 117 0.26 -17.35 -12.78
C PRO A 117 0.72 -18.51 -11.91
N SER A 118 1.90 -19.07 -12.20
CA SER A 118 2.56 -20.00 -11.27
C SER A 118 2.69 -19.33 -9.91
N SER A 119 2.56 -20.07 -8.80
CA SER A 119 2.61 -19.51 -7.44
C SER A 119 3.80 -18.59 -7.19
N ALA A 120 4.96 -18.91 -7.80
CA ALA A 120 6.19 -18.10 -7.73
C ALA A 120 6.13 -16.74 -8.45
N GLN A 121 5.18 -16.53 -9.37
CA GLN A 121 5.06 -15.31 -10.18
C GLN A 121 3.82 -14.47 -9.80
N ASN A 122 3.02 -14.92 -8.83
CA ASN A 122 1.84 -14.17 -8.39
C ASN A 122 2.22 -13.16 -7.29
N PRO A 123 2.13 -11.83 -7.55
CA PRO A 123 2.54 -10.81 -6.58
C PRO A 123 1.73 -10.84 -5.29
N ALA A 124 0.45 -11.26 -5.34
CA ALA A 124 -0.37 -11.38 -4.15
C ALA A 124 0.13 -12.50 -3.23
N ILE A 125 0.51 -13.64 -3.81
CA ILE A 125 1.08 -14.77 -3.05
C ILE A 125 2.46 -14.40 -2.50
N MET A 126 3.31 -13.74 -3.30
CA MET A 126 4.60 -13.23 -2.82
C MET A 126 4.46 -12.29 -1.62
N LEU A 127 3.48 -11.39 -1.64
CA LEU A 127 3.23 -10.47 -0.52
C LEU A 127 2.77 -11.21 0.73
N VAL A 128 1.86 -12.18 0.58
CA VAL A 128 1.37 -13.00 1.71
C VAL A 128 2.52 -13.81 2.31
N GLU A 129 3.33 -14.48 1.48
CA GLU A 129 4.50 -15.22 1.95
C GLU A 129 5.54 -14.31 2.62
N ALA A 130 5.80 -13.12 2.04
CA ALA A 130 6.73 -12.17 2.64
C ALA A 130 6.25 -11.72 4.03
N ARG A 131 4.96 -11.45 4.18
CA ARG A 131 4.35 -11.11 5.47
C ARG A 131 4.48 -12.26 6.47
N GLU A 132 4.20 -13.48 6.04
CA GLU A 132 4.34 -14.67 6.89
C GLU A 132 5.79 -14.86 7.36
N ARG A 133 6.76 -14.71 6.46
CA ARG A 133 8.19 -14.79 6.80
C ARG A 133 8.60 -13.73 7.84
N ILE A 134 8.12 -12.50 7.71
CA ILE A 134 8.42 -11.41 8.66
C ILE A 134 7.78 -11.70 10.02
N ASN A 135 6.50 -12.11 10.02
CA ASN A 135 5.79 -12.45 11.26
C ASN A 135 6.45 -13.59 12.01
N LYS A 136 6.85 -14.65 11.30
CA LYS A 136 7.55 -15.79 11.90
C LYS A 136 8.86 -15.36 12.58
N ARG A 137 9.66 -14.52 11.93
CA ARG A 137 10.89 -13.97 12.53
C ARG A 137 10.58 -13.10 13.75
N TRP A 138 9.51 -12.32 13.71
CA TRP A 138 9.08 -11.51 14.84
C TRP A 138 8.69 -12.37 16.04
N GLU A 139 7.90 -13.42 15.82
CA GLU A 139 7.51 -14.38 16.86
C GLU A 139 8.73 -15.11 17.44
N GLU A 140 9.65 -15.58 16.58
CA GLU A 140 10.90 -16.20 17.02
C GLU A 140 11.77 -15.25 17.86
N GLU A 141 11.85 -13.97 17.47
CA GLU A 141 12.55 -12.97 18.26
C GLU A 141 11.86 -12.69 19.60
N LEU A 142 10.54 -12.62 19.62
CA LEU A 142 9.75 -12.38 20.82
C LEU A 142 9.85 -13.55 21.81
N ASP A 143 9.79 -14.79 21.31
CA ASP A 143 9.91 -16.00 22.11
C ASP A 143 11.31 -16.20 22.69
N ASN A 144 12.34 -15.68 22.01
CA ASN A 144 13.72 -15.77 22.49
C ASN A 144 14.15 -14.56 23.32
N GLN A 145 13.38 -13.47 23.34
CA GLN A 145 13.64 -12.35 24.23
C GLN A 145 13.70 -12.83 25.70
N GLY A 146 14.74 -12.41 26.40
CA GLY A 146 15.01 -12.81 27.79
C GLY A 146 15.76 -14.14 27.96
N LYS A 147 15.94 -14.94 26.89
CA LYS A 147 16.80 -16.14 26.96
C LYS A 147 18.27 -15.74 26.88
N ARG A 148 19.12 -16.41 27.67
CA ARG A 148 20.59 -16.21 27.65
C ARG A 148 21.23 -16.49 26.27
N ALA A 149 20.61 -17.37 25.47
CA ALA A 149 21.07 -17.72 24.13
C ALA A 149 20.61 -16.73 23.04
N PHE A 150 19.86 -15.69 23.38
CA PHE A 150 19.37 -14.71 22.41
C PHE A 150 20.49 -13.80 21.94
N THR A 151 20.82 -13.88 20.64
CA THR A 151 21.89 -13.07 20.04
C THR A 151 21.52 -11.60 19.86
N GLY A 152 20.23 -11.26 19.99
CA GLY A 152 19.70 -9.92 19.76
C GLY A 152 18.63 -9.91 18.66
N ARG A 153 17.92 -8.78 18.58
CA ARG A 153 16.83 -8.52 17.64
C ARG A 153 17.40 -8.24 16.26
N THR A 154 16.71 -8.68 15.21
CA THR A 154 17.09 -8.41 13.81
C THR A 154 16.13 -7.47 13.11
N LEU A 155 14.89 -7.38 13.58
CA LEU A 155 13.89 -6.47 13.06
C LEU A 155 14.04 -5.10 13.73
N VAL A 156 14.24 -4.06 12.91
CA VAL A 156 14.53 -2.68 13.34
C VAL A 156 13.47 -1.74 12.77
N THR A 157 12.93 -0.83 13.58
CA THR A 157 11.96 0.18 13.11
C THR A 157 12.65 1.43 12.58
N ALA A 158 11.95 2.23 11.77
CA ALA A 158 12.50 3.49 11.25
C ALA A 158 12.93 4.48 12.36
N LYS A 159 12.26 4.46 13.52
CA LYS A 159 12.65 5.27 14.69
C LYS A 159 13.98 4.79 15.28
N ASP A 160 14.13 3.47 15.40
CA ASP A 160 15.36 2.85 15.89
C ASP A 160 16.53 3.16 14.96
N ILE A 161 16.32 3.13 13.63
CA ILE A 161 17.36 3.50 12.65
C ILE A 161 17.82 4.94 12.87
N LYS A 162 16.88 5.87 13.09
CA LYS A 162 17.21 7.27 13.36
C LYS A 162 18.04 7.39 14.65
N GLU A 163 17.65 6.69 15.71
CA GLU A 163 18.38 6.70 16.98
C GLU A 163 19.78 6.08 16.85
N VAL A 164 19.91 4.98 16.11
CA VAL A 164 21.21 4.39 15.78
C VAL A 164 22.11 5.40 15.08
N LEU A 165 21.56 6.14 14.09
CA LEU A 165 22.31 7.13 13.34
C LEU A 165 22.75 8.30 14.21
N THR A 166 21.88 8.82 15.10
CA THR A 166 22.27 9.90 16.02
C THR A 166 23.33 9.42 17.02
N LEU A 167 23.19 8.21 17.59
CA LEU A 167 24.19 7.63 18.49
C LEU A 167 25.55 7.38 17.82
N ARG A 168 25.54 7.02 16.55
CA ARG A 168 26.76 6.76 15.79
C ARG A 168 27.44 8.05 15.32
N ASP A 169 26.67 8.97 14.74
CA ASP A 169 27.22 10.11 14.01
C ASP A 169 27.35 11.37 14.90
N GLU A 170 26.41 11.62 15.83
CA GLU A 170 26.49 12.78 16.74
C GLU A 170 27.29 12.45 18.00
N VAL A 171 27.02 11.30 18.62
CA VAL A 171 27.67 10.89 19.88
C VAL A 171 28.99 10.16 19.65
N GLY A 172 29.20 9.60 18.45
CA GLY A 172 30.44 8.90 18.10
C GLY A 172 30.59 7.52 18.74
N LYS A 173 29.49 6.88 19.17
CA LYS A 173 29.56 5.55 19.81
C LYS A 173 29.98 4.48 18.80
N PRO A 174 30.78 3.48 19.21
CA PRO A 174 31.11 2.36 18.34
C PRO A 174 29.88 1.50 18.09
N SER A 175 29.76 0.95 16.87
CA SER A 175 28.61 0.14 16.45
C SER A 175 28.31 -1.02 17.41
N SER A 176 29.33 -1.66 17.98
CA SER A 176 29.14 -2.75 18.95
C SER A 176 28.47 -2.32 20.25
N GLU A 177 28.71 -1.08 20.70
CA GLU A 177 28.07 -0.55 21.91
C GLU A 177 26.61 -0.18 21.63
N ILE A 178 26.34 0.42 20.47
CA ILE A 178 24.98 0.76 20.04
C ILE A 178 24.14 -0.52 19.90
N GLU A 179 24.69 -1.56 19.28
CA GLU A 179 24.04 -2.87 19.14
C GLU A 179 23.69 -3.46 20.51
N LYS A 180 24.62 -3.40 21.46
CA LYS A 180 24.38 -3.88 22.84
C LYS A 180 23.33 -3.04 23.56
N GLN A 181 23.36 -1.71 23.42
CA GLN A 181 22.41 -0.79 24.05
C GLN A 181 20.99 -1.03 23.55
N MET A 182 20.83 -1.29 22.25
CA MET A 182 19.53 -1.50 21.60
C MET A 182 19.12 -2.99 21.50
N GLN A 183 19.90 -3.89 22.11
CA GLN A 183 19.71 -5.34 22.05
C GLN A 183 19.62 -5.90 20.62
N LEU A 184 20.34 -5.30 19.68
CA LEU A 184 20.41 -5.73 18.30
C LEU A 184 21.42 -6.87 18.16
N LYS A 185 21.21 -7.74 17.18
CA LYS A 185 22.20 -8.77 16.84
C LYS A 185 23.50 -8.10 16.37
N PRO A 186 24.67 -8.61 16.81
CA PRO A 186 25.95 -8.01 16.44
C PRO A 186 26.16 -8.04 14.91
N GLY A 187 26.66 -6.94 14.36
CA GLY A 187 26.94 -6.76 12.93
C GLY A 187 25.75 -6.32 12.08
N ILE A 188 24.57 -6.09 12.67
CA ILE A 188 23.41 -5.55 11.94
C ILE A 188 23.68 -4.12 11.48
N LEU A 189 24.34 -3.32 12.31
CA LEU A 189 24.55 -1.92 11.97
C LEU A 189 25.50 -1.75 10.77
N ASP A 190 26.42 -2.68 10.60
CA ASP A 190 27.33 -2.72 9.45
C ASP A 190 26.59 -3.09 8.15
N GLN A 191 25.53 -3.91 8.24
CA GLN A 191 24.67 -4.24 7.10
C GLN A 191 23.73 -3.09 6.72
N LEU A 192 23.23 -2.36 7.72
CA LEU A 192 22.17 -1.37 7.53
C LEU A 192 22.72 -0.04 7.04
N VAL A 193 23.92 0.36 7.49
CA VAL A 193 24.48 1.66 7.14
C VAL A 193 25.99 1.53 6.87
N PRO A 194 26.42 1.68 5.60
CA PRO A 194 27.84 1.76 5.29
C PRO A 194 28.47 2.91 6.09
N LYS A 195 29.63 2.65 6.71
CA LYS A 195 30.41 3.69 7.40
C LYS A 195 30.64 4.86 6.43
N ARG A 196 30.07 6.04 6.74
CA ARG A 196 30.17 7.36 6.03
C ARG A 196 29.02 7.82 5.13
N VAL A 197 27.82 7.25 5.17
CA VAL A 197 26.73 7.75 4.28
C VAL A 197 26.08 9.07 4.75
N VAL A 198 26.29 9.55 5.98
CA VAL A 198 25.70 10.83 6.43
C VAL A 198 26.75 11.94 6.41
N ALA A 199 26.89 12.58 5.25
CA ALA A 199 27.40 13.95 5.20
C ALA A 199 26.20 14.87 5.48
N ASN A 200 26.28 15.66 6.55
CA ASN A 200 25.28 16.68 6.87
C ASN A 200 25.15 17.65 5.69
N ALA A 201 23.93 17.84 5.19
CA ALA A 201 23.52 18.95 4.34
C ALA A 201 22.71 19.94 5.18
#